data_AF-X1G653-F1
#
_entry.id   AF-X1G653-F1
#
_cell.length_a   1.000
_cell.length_b   1.000
_cell.length_c   1.000
_cell.angle_alpha   90.00
_cell.angle_beta   90.00
_cell.angle_gamma   90.00
#
_symmetry.space_group_name_H-M   'P 1'
#
loop_
_entity.id
_entity.type
_entity.pdbx_description
1 polymer ?
#
loop_
_entity_poly.entity_id
_entity_poly.type
_entity_poly.pdbx_seq_one_letter_code
_entity_poly.pdbx_strand_id
1 'polypeptide(L)'
;YYVSIPSSAYGFKRWRRNIKGIPLDKILTETDACMQHPFKMGAFNTPANVKYSIAAIAYVNNIKQKEVADQVLKNAKKLFGI
;
A
#
# COMPACT_ATOMS: atom_id res chain seq x y z
N TYR A 1 6.85 -5.79 14.17
CA TYR A 1 6.20 -6.37 12.98
C TYR A 1 5.73 -5.27 12.06
N TYR A 2 5.55 -5.57 10.77
CA TYR A 2 4.99 -4.68 9.75
C TYR A 2 3.92 -5.45 8.95
N VAL A 3 2.96 -4.72 8.39
CA VAL A 3 1.97 -5.24 7.44
C VAL A 3 2.21 -4.57 6.10
N SER A 4 2.48 -5.38 5.08
CA SER A 4 2.64 -4.89 3.71
C SER A 4 1.31 -4.85 2.98
N ILE A 5 1.03 -3.76 2.27
CA ILE A 5 -0.22 -3.54 1.55
C ILE A 5 0.07 -3.52 0.04
N PRO A 6 -0.49 -4.45 -0.75
CA PRO A 6 -0.25 -4.51 -2.20
C PRO A 6 -1.08 -3.46 -2.96
N SER A 7 -0.67 -3.14 -4.19
CA SER A 7 -1.40 -2.22 -5.08
C SER A 7 -2.86 -2.64 -5.34
N SER A 8 -3.16 -3.94 -5.28
CA SER A 8 -4.51 -4.49 -5.43
C SER A 8 -5.51 -3.99 -4.38
N ALA A 9 -5.04 -3.51 -3.22
CA ALA A 9 -5.89 -2.87 -2.22
C ALA A 9 -6.70 -1.68 -2.78
N TYR A 10 -6.22 -1.07 -3.86
CA TYR A 10 -6.93 0.00 -4.56
C TYR A 10 -8.25 -0.45 -5.18
N GLY A 11 -8.28 -1.58 -5.88
CA GLY A 11 -9.47 -2.06 -6.59
C GLY A 11 -10.43 -2.86 -5.70
N PHE A 12 -9.89 -3.59 -4.73
CA PHE A 12 -10.66 -4.60 -4.02
C PHE A 12 -11.10 -4.16 -2.61
N LYS A 13 -12.42 -3.97 -2.42
CA LYS A 13 -13.02 -3.50 -1.16
C LYS A 13 -12.68 -4.36 0.07
N ARG A 14 -12.49 -5.67 -0.10
CA ARG A 14 -12.13 -6.58 1.00
C ARG A 14 -10.78 -6.20 1.61
N TRP A 15 -9.79 -5.91 0.78
CA TRP A 15 -8.46 -5.47 1.25
C TRP A 15 -8.55 -4.15 2.00
N ARG A 16 -9.30 -3.16 1.48
CA ARG A 16 -9.50 -1.88 2.18
C ARG A 16 -10.13 -2.04 3.55
N ARG A 17 -11.10 -2.93 3.70
CA ARG A 17 -11.70 -3.23 5.02
C ARG A 17 -10.67 -3.81 5.98
N ASN A 18 -9.82 -4.71 5.51
CA ASN A 18 -8.81 -5.37 6.34
C ASN A 18 -7.68 -4.44 6.80
N ILE A 19 -7.34 -3.41 6.02
CA ILE A 19 -6.27 -2.46 6.39
C ILE A 19 -6.75 -1.33 7.30
N LYS A 20 -8.07 -1.20 7.53
CA LYS A 20 -8.63 -0.14 8.37
C LYS A 20 -8.19 -0.32 9.82
N GLY A 21 -7.66 0.74 10.43
CA GLY A 21 -7.24 0.74 11.84
C GLY A 21 -5.83 0.19 12.07
N ILE A 22 -5.10 -0.21 11.03
CA ILE A 22 -3.67 -0.54 11.17
C ILE A 22 -2.89 0.76 11.42
N PRO A 23 -2.05 0.84 12.48
CA PRO A 23 -1.20 2.01 12.72
C PRO A 23 -0.27 2.30 11.54
N LEU A 24 -0.19 3.57 11.12
CA LEU A 24 0.55 3.98 9.93
C LEU A 24 2.06 3.70 10.05
N ASP A 25 2.61 3.69 11.26
CA ASP A 25 4.01 3.34 11.57
C ASP A 25 4.32 1.83 11.48
N LYS A 26 3.29 0.99 11.28
CA LYS A 26 3.38 -0.45 11.06
C LYS A 26 3.07 -0.86 9.61
N ILE A 27 2.83 0.10 8.71
CA ILE A 27 2.47 -0.17 7.32
C ILE A 27 3.70 -0.06 6.40
N LEU A 28 3.81 -1.01 5.47
CA LEU A 28 4.64 -0.94 4.28
C LEU A 28 3.76 -1.03 3.02
N THR A 29 4.33 -0.75 1.86
CA THR A 29 3.64 -0.93 0.58
C THR A 29 4.47 -1.74 -0.39
N GLU A 30 3.78 -2.46 -1.26
CA GLU A 30 4.39 -3.21 -2.35
C GLU A 30 3.45 -3.28 -3.56
N THR A 31 3.94 -3.85 -4.65
CA THR A 31 3.11 -4.13 -5.83
C THR A 31 2.87 -5.61 -6.02
N ASP A 32 3.76 -6.47 -5.52
CA ASP A 32 3.81 -7.90 -5.87
C ASP A 32 3.84 -8.10 -7.40
N ALA A 33 4.43 -7.14 -8.13
CA ALA A 33 4.55 -7.22 -9.57
C ALA A 33 5.37 -8.45 -9.97
N CYS A 34 4.96 -9.21 -10.98
CA CYS A 34 3.97 -8.93 -12.03
C CYS A 34 2.49 -9.24 -11.70
N MET A 35 2.16 -9.58 -10.45
CA MET A 35 0.82 -9.95 -9.98
C MET A 35 0.12 -8.78 -9.25
N GLN A 36 -1.07 -9.00 -8.70
CA GLN A 36 -1.80 -8.03 -7.85
C GLN A 36 -2.05 -6.66 -8.50
N HIS A 37 -2.40 -6.68 -9.79
CA HIS A 37 -2.72 -5.45 -10.51
C HIS A 37 -3.85 -4.66 -9.80
N PRO A 38 -3.70 -3.33 -9.64
CA PRO A 38 -4.59 -2.49 -8.81
C PRO A 38 -6.07 -2.54 -9.20
N PHE A 39 -6.38 -2.88 -10.45
CA PHE A 39 -7.73 -2.74 -11.01
C PHE A 39 -8.33 -4.02 -11.59
N LYS A 40 -7.49 -4.99 -11.98
CA LYS A 40 -7.92 -6.09 -12.85
C LYS A 40 -7.16 -7.36 -12.49
N MET A 41 -7.88 -8.37 -12.01
CA MET A 41 -7.31 -9.69 -11.73
C MET A 41 -6.72 -10.30 -13.00
N GLY A 42 -5.51 -10.86 -12.92
CA GLY A 42 -4.81 -11.49 -14.05
C GLY A 42 -4.17 -10.52 -15.06
N ALA A 43 -4.25 -9.21 -14.85
CA ALA A 43 -3.50 -8.24 -15.65
C ALA A 43 -2.05 -8.10 -15.17
N PHE A 44 -1.13 -7.75 -16.09
CA PHE A 44 0.27 -7.52 -15.77
C PHE A 44 0.45 -6.27 -14.91
N ASN A 45 1.15 -6.41 -13.78
CA ASN A 45 1.43 -5.31 -12.86
C ASN A 45 2.89 -4.83 -12.94
N THR A 46 3.15 -3.60 -12.50
CA THR A 46 4.48 -2.97 -12.54
C THR A 46 4.82 -2.31 -11.20
N PRO A 47 6.12 -2.13 -10.86
CA PRO A 47 6.53 -1.43 -9.64
C PRO A 47 5.96 0.00 -9.52
N ALA A 48 5.76 0.70 -10.63
CA ALA A 48 5.21 2.06 -10.67
C ALA A 48 3.77 2.14 -10.11
N ASN A 49 3.06 1.02 -10.03
CA ASN A 49 1.72 0.95 -9.46
C ASN A 49 1.69 0.99 -7.92
N VAL A 50 2.84 1.10 -7.24
CA VAL A 50 2.90 1.25 -5.77
C VAL A 50 2.08 2.45 -5.27
N LYS A 51 1.95 3.50 -6.10
CA LYS A 51 1.10 4.68 -5.84
C LYS A 51 -0.36 4.32 -5.54
N TYR A 52 -0.86 3.20 -6.06
CA TYR A 52 -2.22 2.74 -5.80
C TYR A 52 -2.39 2.13 -4.41
N SER A 53 -1.33 1.51 -3.86
CA SER A 53 -1.33 1.09 -2.45
C SER A 53 -1.39 2.32 -1.53
N ILE A 54 -0.58 3.35 -1.82
CA ILE A 54 -0.61 4.63 -1.10
C ILE A 54 -2.00 5.26 -1.14
N ALA A 55 -2.61 5.33 -2.33
CA ALA A 55 -3.96 5.88 -2.49
C ALA A 55 -5.02 5.06 -1.72
N ALA A 56 -4.89 3.73 -1.68
CA ALA A 56 -5.79 2.88 -0.90
C ALA A 56 -5.70 3.19 0.60
N ILE A 57 -4.49 3.26 1.16
CA ILE A 57 -4.24 3.55 2.58
C ILE A 57 -4.76 4.95 2.95
N ALA A 58 -4.45 5.95 2.12
CA ALA A 58 -4.90 7.33 2.32
C ALA A 58 -6.42 7.42 2.37
N TYR A 59 -7.10 6.72 1.45
CA TYR A 59 -8.56 6.64 1.40
C TYR A 59 -9.16 6.04 2.68
N VAL A 60 -8.63 4.92 3.20
CA VAL A 60 -9.25 4.27 4.38
C VAL A 60 -8.99 5.04 5.69
N ASN A 61 -7.90 5.80 5.74
CA ASN A 61 -7.50 6.59 6.91
C ASN A 61 -7.96 8.07 6.83
N ASN A 62 -8.54 8.50 5.73
CA ASN A 62 -8.97 9.89 5.48
C ASN A 62 -7.84 10.93 5.69
N ILE A 63 -6.64 10.61 5.17
CA ILE A 63 -5.44 11.46 5.24
C ILE A 63 -4.87 11.69 3.84
N LYS A 64 -3.91 12.61 3.72
CA LYS A 64 -3.29 12.92 2.43
C LYS A 64 -2.36 11.79 1.97
N GLN A 65 -2.33 11.52 0.66
CA GLN A 65 -1.40 10.52 0.08
C GLN A 65 0.07 10.83 0.40
N LYS A 66 0.44 12.11 0.48
CA LYS A 66 1.79 12.54 0.85
C LYS A 66 2.18 12.08 2.27
N GLU A 67 1.27 12.23 3.23
CA GLU A 67 1.51 11.80 4.62
C GLU A 67 1.72 10.29 4.71
N VAL A 68 0.93 9.51 3.95
CA VAL A 68 1.13 8.06 3.81
C VAL A 68 2.48 7.73 3.18
N ALA A 69 2.83 8.39 2.08
CA ALA A 69 4.09 8.14 1.37
C ALA A 69 5.31 8.43 2.25
N ASP A 70 5.30 9.56 2.95
CA ASP A 70 6.38 9.97 3.85
C ASP A 70 6.54 8.96 5.01
N GLN A 71 5.43 8.54 5.63
CA GLN A 71 5.47 7.56 6.72
C GLN A 71 5.90 6.16 6.24
N VAL A 72 5.39 5.69 5.11
CA VAL A 72 5.78 4.38 4.54
C VAL A 72 7.24 4.37 4.13
N LEU A 73 7.74 5.46 3.54
CA LEU A 73 9.16 5.58 3.20
C LEU A 73 10.03 5.53 4.47
N LYS A 74 9.65 6.25 5.53
CA LYS A 74 10.32 6.18 6.83
C LYS A 74 10.31 4.76 7.41
N ASN A 75 9.20 4.04 7.30
CA ASN A 75 9.08 2.66 7.77
C ASN A 75 9.99 1.71 6.99
N ALA A 76 10.01 1.83 5.65
CA ALA A 76 10.84 1.01 4.77
C ALA A 76 12.33 1.25 5.05
N LYS A 77 12.75 2.51 5.15
CA LYS A 77 14.12 2.90 5.55
C LYS A 77 14.53 2.27 6.87
N LYS A 78 13.65 2.35 7.88
CA LYS A 78 13.89 1.76 9.20
C LYS A 78 14.00 0.23 9.16
N LEU A 79 13.14 -0.45 8.39
CA LEU A 79 13.14 -1.91 8.33
C LEU A 79 14.30 -2.47 7.52
N PHE A 80 14.58 -1.88 6.35
CA PHE A 80 15.58 -2.37 5.41
C PHE A 80 16.97 -1.76 5.60
N GLY A 81 17.11 -0.74 6.46
CA GLY A 81 18.40 -0.10 6.76
C GLY A 81 18.94 0.77 5.62
N ILE A 82 18.05 1.48 4.91
CA ILE A 82 18.38 2.35 3.77
C ILE A 82 17.97 3.81 4.00
#